data_AF-A0A8F6TX91-F1
#
_entry.id   AF-A0A8F6TX91-F1
#
_cell.length_a   1.000
_cell.length_b   1.000
_cell.length_c   1.000
_cell.angle_alpha   90.00
_cell.angle_beta   90.00
_cell.angle_gamma   90.00
#
_symmetry.space_group_name_H-M   'P 1'
#
loop_
_entity.id
_entity.type
_entity.pdbx_description
1 polymer ?
#
loop_
_entity_poly.entity_id
_entity_poly.type
_entity_poly.pdbx_seq_one_letter_code
_entity_poly.pdbx_strand_id
1 'polypeptide(L)'
;MAQTYPLQPFAEAAMPVPVSVQTAKRYAFRIFGLYCLIFYVVPAVSILCFGNFLEAAIRPRPNYLLGILYVAVAFLLFALILKLPVLRLPLIGRTLAQLAFHPRLSVVYAAGFVLFALATRSTLGLEFRQTGEALAEVGAIGFLLQLLTIYFGVAIFVHYRMLHEGHARRARSATLLLIALGFAFSIQASLDVLFVFCALLASGTRWRRVFGLHLRITRRAALALMPLLVLAALFVGTANKLGVEQALATLSNLETIAQVFVRRLSYHFTSTSMHVSESFFNFGLFFEAIRNIFDTMLYRASVLFGLDGLTKPEVVSTARMNFLQLSSGWRARTGASPSILGSAFYFPGAGFAILYYVFIIRGVAMMLGRIMAPFLTNVPFLLLSMVTMAGVRDAALDGLNPLSPGFVRLCFLYLGLVYVLRTAPSEQTDGPRASTSTNLPKVP
;
A
#
# COMPACT_ATOMS: atom_id res chain seq x y z
N MET A 1 -48.61 -6.60 34.11
CA MET A 1 -48.70 -6.34 32.66
C MET A 1 -47.32 -5.99 32.14
N ALA A 2 -46.62 -6.95 31.52
CA ALA A 2 -45.34 -6.73 30.89
C ALA A 2 -45.58 -6.34 29.42
N GLN A 3 -45.26 -5.09 29.06
CA GLN A 3 -45.27 -4.65 27.66
C GLN A 3 -44.10 -5.31 26.93
N THR A 4 -44.40 -6.38 26.21
CA THR A 4 -43.53 -6.94 25.19
C THR A 4 -43.45 -5.95 24.04
N TYR A 5 -42.36 -5.18 23.97
CA TYR A 5 -42.02 -4.45 22.76
C TYR A 5 -41.81 -5.47 21.63
N PRO A 6 -42.53 -5.36 20.50
CA PRO A 6 -42.28 -6.20 19.36
C PRO A 6 -40.86 -5.89 18.86
N LEU A 7 -39.97 -6.87 18.97
CA LEU A 7 -38.71 -6.89 18.24
C LEU A 7 -39.08 -6.78 16.76
N GLN A 8 -38.95 -5.57 16.19
CA GLN A 8 -39.03 -5.40 14.76
C GLN A 8 -38.06 -6.41 14.12
N PRO A 9 -38.50 -7.24 13.17
CA PRO A 9 -37.59 -8.05 12.38
C PRO A 9 -36.66 -7.06 11.68
N PHE A 10 -35.41 -7.01 12.14
CA PHE A 10 -34.36 -6.25 11.49
C PHE A 10 -34.28 -6.77 10.06
N ALA A 11 -34.75 -5.95 9.12
CA ALA A 11 -34.68 -6.18 7.69
C ALA A 11 -33.36 -6.87 7.36
N GLU A 12 -33.47 -8.08 6.84
CA GLU A 12 -32.35 -8.89 6.40
C GLU A 12 -31.41 -7.99 5.60
N ALA A 13 -30.18 -7.86 6.11
CA ALA A 13 -29.16 -7.03 5.51
C ALA A 13 -29.04 -7.42 4.04
N ALA A 14 -29.35 -6.46 3.15
CA ALA A 14 -29.32 -6.60 1.70
C ALA A 14 -28.20 -7.53 1.24
N MET A 15 -28.56 -8.54 0.45
CA MET A 15 -27.63 -9.53 -0.10
C MET A 15 -26.40 -8.85 -0.72
N PRO A 16 -25.19 -9.43 -0.57
CA PRO A 16 -23.96 -8.81 -1.03
C PRO A 16 -24.00 -8.60 -2.55
N VAL A 17 -24.02 -7.33 -2.97
CA VAL A 17 -23.95 -6.96 -4.40
C VAL A 17 -22.63 -7.50 -4.97
N PRO A 18 -22.68 -8.34 -6.03
CA PRO A 18 -21.50 -8.83 -6.69
C PRO A 18 -20.67 -7.64 -7.20
N VAL A 19 -19.35 -7.68 -7.00
CA VAL A 19 -18.46 -6.64 -7.50
C VAL A 19 -18.46 -6.70 -9.02
N SER A 20 -19.22 -5.82 -9.65
CA SER A 20 -19.12 -5.66 -11.10
C SER A 20 -17.70 -5.25 -11.46
N VAL A 21 -17.20 -5.77 -12.58
CA VAL A 21 -15.89 -5.35 -13.14
C VAL A 21 -15.83 -3.83 -13.31
N GLN A 22 -16.96 -3.19 -13.60
CA GLN A 22 -17.07 -1.75 -13.74
C GLN A 22 -16.86 -1.01 -12.41
N THR A 23 -17.37 -1.56 -11.29
CA THR A 23 -17.12 -1.03 -9.95
C THR A 23 -15.64 -1.10 -9.59
N ALA A 24 -14.97 -2.22 -9.90
CA ALA A 24 -13.53 -2.36 -9.71
C ALA A 24 -12.73 -1.39 -10.59
N LYS A 25 -13.12 -1.18 -11.85
CA LYS A 25 -12.52 -0.17 -12.74
C LYS A 25 -12.67 1.25 -12.17
N ARG A 26 -13.85 1.62 -11.68
CA ARG A 26 -14.08 2.93 -11.02
C ARG A 26 -13.20 3.10 -9.79
N TYR A 27 -13.00 2.05 -8.98
CA TYR A 27 -12.09 2.10 -7.85
C TYR A 27 -10.64 2.31 -8.29
N ALA A 28 -10.18 1.54 -9.28
CA ALA A 28 -8.84 1.64 -9.82
C ALA A 28 -8.54 3.05 -10.35
N PHE A 29 -9.49 3.65 -11.09
CA PHE A 29 -9.39 5.03 -11.55
C PHE A 29 -9.28 6.04 -10.41
N ARG A 30 -10.08 5.90 -9.35
CA ARG A 30 -10.03 6.79 -8.18
C ARG A 30 -8.70 6.69 -7.45
N ILE A 31 -8.19 5.48 -7.23
CA ILE A 31 -6.89 5.29 -6.57
C ILE A 31 -5.77 5.93 -7.39
N PHE A 32 -5.74 5.66 -8.70
CA PHE A 32 -4.71 6.20 -9.56
C PHE A 32 -4.81 7.72 -9.72
N GLY A 33 -6.03 8.26 -9.85
CA GLY A 33 -6.26 9.71 -9.85
C GLY A 33 -5.83 10.37 -8.53
N LEU A 34 -6.13 9.76 -7.38
CA LEU A 34 -5.68 10.25 -6.08
C LEU A 34 -4.15 10.22 -5.95
N TYR A 35 -3.52 9.17 -6.48
CA TYR A 35 -2.08 9.04 -6.55
C TYR A 35 -1.46 10.16 -7.41
N CYS A 36 -1.97 10.39 -8.62
CA CYS A 36 -1.55 11.50 -9.48
C CYS A 36 -1.76 12.87 -8.80
N LEU A 37 -2.89 13.06 -8.13
CA LEU A 37 -3.20 14.30 -7.43
C LEU A 37 -2.17 14.59 -6.32
N ILE A 38 -1.95 13.63 -5.41
CA ILE A 38 -1.10 13.83 -4.22
C ILE A 38 0.39 13.90 -4.58
N PHE A 39 0.88 13.04 -5.46
CA PHE A 39 2.32 12.91 -5.71
C PHE A 39 2.82 13.70 -6.92
N TYR A 40 1.92 14.26 -7.75
CA TYR A 40 2.30 14.99 -8.95
C TYR A 40 1.67 16.37 -9.05
N VAL A 41 0.33 16.45 -9.01
CA VAL A 41 -0.37 17.73 -9.20
C VAL A 41 -0.10 18.69 -8.03
N VAL A 42 -0.28 18.23 -6.78
CA VAL A 42 -0.03 19.06 -5.59
C VAL A 42 1.43 19.55 -5.52
N PRO A 43 2.44 18.69 -5.74
CA PRO A 43 3.84 19.13 -5.89
C PRO A 43 4.08 20.13 -7.01
N ALA A 44 3.54 19.88 -8.21
CA ALA A 44 3.74 20.76 -9.36
C ALA A 44 3.16 22.16 -9.08
N VAL A 45 1.94 22.24 -8.55
CA VAL A 45 1.33 23.50 -8.13
C VAL A 45 2.16 24.17 -7.03
N SER A 46 2.59 23.40 -6.02
CA SER A 46 3.43 23.93 -4.93
C SER A 46 4.74 24.53 -5.46
N ILE A 47 5.41 23.86 -6.40
CA ILE A 47 6.66 24.34 -7.01
C ILE A 47 6.41 25.59 -7.86
N LEU A 48 5.31 25.65 -8.61
CA LEU A 48 4.96 26.79 -9.44
C LEU A 48 4.60 28.03 -8.60
N CYS A 49 3.89 27.83 -7.47
CA CYS A 49 3.44 28.93 -6.62
C CYS A 49 4.49 29.40 -5.60
N PHE A 50 5.30 28.49 -5.05
CA PHE A 50 6.22 28.78 -3.94
C PHE A 50 7.70 28.59 -4.28
N GLY A 51 8.02 28.20 -5.52
CA GLY A 51 9.37 27.85 -5.94
C GLY A 51 9.78 26.43 -5.52
N ASN A 52 10.91 25.94 -6.05
CA ASN A 52 11.41 24.62 -5.70
C ASN A 52 12.44 24.65 -4.56
N PHE A 53 11.99 24.28 -3.36
CA PHE A 53 12.86 24.10 -2.19
C PHE A 53 13.94 23.00 -2.33
N LEU A 54 13.83 22.13 -3.35
CA LEU A 54 14.81 21.10 -3.68
C LEU A 54 15.83 21.53 -4.74
N GLU A 55 15.69 22.71 -5.34
CA GLU A 55 16.54 23.15 -6.46
C GLU A 55 18.03 23.28 -6.06
N ALA A 56 18.30 23.62 -4.80
CA ALA A 56 19.66 23.67 -4.27
C ALA A 56 20.28 22.28 -4.06
N ALA A 57 19.46 21.24 -3.88
CA ALA A 57 19.89 19.88 -3.56
C ALA A 57 19.91 18.93 -4.76
N ILE A 58 19.24 19.29 -5.86
CA ILE A 58 19.06 18.45 -7.05
C ILE A 58 19.78 19.09 -8.24
N ARG A 59 20.72 18.35 -8.84
CA ARG A 59 21.47 18.76 -10.04
C ARG A 59 21.55 17.59 -11.03
N PRO A 60 21.38 17.81 -12.34
CA PRO A 60 21.03 19.08 -13.02
C PRO A 60 19.59 19.53 -12.75
N ARG A 61 19.24 20.78 -13.12
CA ARG A 61 17.90 21.36 -12.90
C ARG A 61 16.85 20.61 -13.76
N PRO A 62 15.84 19.95 -13.16
CA PRO A 62 14.85 19.19 -13.91
C PRO A 62 13.95 20.07 -14.78
N ASN A 63 13.52 19.53 -15.93
CA ASN A 63 12.47 20.16 -16.75
C ASN A 63 11.07 19.77 -16.23
N TYR A 64 10.49 20.60 -15.37
CA TYR A 64 9.17 20.33 -14.77
C TYR A 64 8.02 20.32 -15.78
N LEU A 65 8.11 21.07 -16.88
CA LEU A 65 7.08 21.06 -17.93
C LEU A 65 7.00 19.68 -18.58
N LEU A 66 8.17 19.11 -18.89
CA LEU A 66 8.27 17.76 -19.44
C LEU A 66 7.75 16.71 -18.45
N GLY A 67 8.04 16.89 -17.16
CA GLY A 67 7.47 16.07 -16.08
C GLY A 67 5.93 16.12 -16.02
N ILE A 68 5.32 17.31 -16.14
CA ILE A 68 3.86 17.47 -16.17
C ILE A 68 3.27 16.77 -17.39
N LEU A 69 3.85 17.00 -18.58
CA LEU A 69 3.41 16.38 -19.82
C LEU A 69 3.45 14.85 -19.71
N TYR A 70 4.53 14.31 -19.16
CA TYR A 70 4.70 12.88 -18.95
C TYR A 70 3.63 12.28 -18.05
N VAL A 71 3.30 12.94 -16.93
CA VAL A 71 2.24 12.51 -16.02
C VAL A 71 0.86 12.58 -16.68
N ALA A 72 0.59 13.62 -17.46
CA ALA A 72 -0.66 13.76 -18.21
C ALA A 72 -0.84 12.63 -19.22
N VAL A 73 0.22 12.31 -19.99
CA VAL A 73 0.22 11.18 -20.94
C VAL A 73 0.00 9.86 -20.21
N ALA A 74 0.66 9.63 -19.08
CA ALA A 74 0.47 8.42 -18.28
C ALA A 74 -0.96 8.29 -17.74
N PHE A 75 -1.56 9.40 -17.33
CA PHE A 75 -2.94 9.45 -16.86
C PHE A 75 -3.93 9.11 -17.98
N LEU A 76 -3.76 9.73 -19.15
CA LEU A 76 -4.56 9.43 -20.33
C LEU A 76 -4.44 7.96 -20.72
N LEU A 77 -3.21 7.44 -20.78
CA LEU A 77 -2.95 6.05 -21.13
C LEU A 77 -3.60 5.09 -20.11
N PHE A 78 -3.51 5.37 -18.81
CA PHE A 78 -4.19 4.58 -17.79
C PHE A 78 -5.70 4.56 -18.01
N ALA A 79 -6.31 5.71 -18.30
CA ALA A 79 -7.74 5.80 -18.60
C ALA A 79 -8.12 4.98 -19.84
N LEU A 80 -7.28 4.98 -20.88
CA LEU A 80 -7.47 4.17 -22.09
C LEU A 80 -7.33 2.67 -21.81
N ILE A 81 -6.25 2.23 -21.16
CA ILE A 81 -6.00 0.82 -20.86
C ILE A 81 -7.06 0.26 -19.89
N LEU A 82 -7.63 1.09 -19.02
CA LEU A 82 -8.74 0.68 -18.16
C LEU A 82 -9.98 0.25 -18.96
N LYS A 83 -10.17 0.74 -20.19
CA LYS A 83 -11.25 0.30 -21.09
C LYS A 83 -11.04 -1.12 -21.60
N LEU A 84 -9.80 -1.58 -21.74
CA LEU A 84 -9.47 -2.92 -22.22
C LEU A 84 -10.13 -4.03 -21.37
N PRO A 85 -10.42 -5.21 -21.97
CA PRO A 85 -10.91 -6.36 -21.24
C PRO A 85 -9.93 -6.75 -20.12
N VAL A 86 -10.48 -7.19 -18.99
CA VAL A 86 -9.67 -7.57 -17.83
C VAL A 86 -9.26 -9.02 -18.00
N LEU A 87 -7.96 -9.28 -18.00
CA LEU A 87 -7.44 -10.64 -18.02
C LEU A 87 -7.98 -11.40 -16.81
N ARG A 88 -8.56 -12.58 -17.05
CA ARG A 88 -9.00 -13.47 -15.97
C ARG A 88 -7.76 -14.17 -15.44
N LEU A 89 -7.26 -13.73 -14.28
CA LEU A 89 -6.19 -14.44 -13.61
C LEU A 89 -6.72 -15.83 -13.18
N PRO A 90 -5.95 -16.90 -13.40
CA PRO A 90 -6.34 -18.21 -12.90
C PRO A 90 -6.42 -18.14 -11.37
N LEU A 91 -7.36 -18.87 -10.76
CA LEU A 91 -7.54 -18.88 -9.29
C LEU A 91 -6.72 -20.02 -8.67
N ILE A 92 -5.40 -19.94 -8.81
CA ILE A 92 -4.42 -20.92 -8.30
C ILE A 92 -4.09 -20.58 -6.85
N GLY A 93 -3.66 -21.58 -6.07
CA GLY A 93 -3.25 -21.37 -4.69
C GLY A 93 -4.42 -21.23 -3.70
N ARG A 94 -5.58 -21.84 -3.99
CA ARG A 94 -6.76 -21.82 -3.10
C ARG A 94 -6.41 -22.22 -1.67
N THR A 95 -5.68 -23.32 -1.50
CA THR A 95 -5.28 -23.83 -0.18
C THR A 95 -4.40 -22.83 0.55
N LEU A 96 -3.44 -22.22 -0.14
CA LEU A 96 -2.56 -21.18 0.43
C LEU A 96 -3.35 -19.92 0.80
N ALA A 97 -4.27 -19.48 -0.04
CA ALA A 97 -5.14 -18.33 0.22
C ALA A 97 -6.05 -18.59 1.43
N GLN A 98 -6.61 -19.80 1.55
CA GLN A 98 -7.38 -20.20 2.71
C GLN A 98 -6.50 -20.25 3.96
N LEU A 99 -5.32 -20.87 3.92
CA LEU A 99 -4.39 -20.91 5.05
C LEU A 99 -4.04 -19.50 5.52
N ALA A 100 -3.64 -18.63 4.58
CA ALA A 100 -3.23 -17.26 4.85
C ALA A 100 -4.36 -16.41 5.44
N PHE A 101 -5.59 -16.54 4.98
CA PHE A 101 -6.69 -15.65 5.38
C PHE A 101 -7.83 -16.35 6.10
N HIS A 102 -7.67 -17.57 6.63
CA HIS A 102 -8.72 -18.24 7.40
C HIS A 102 -8.95 -17.53 8.75
N PRO A 103 -10.21 -17.24 9.17
CA PRO A 103 -10.49 -16.41 10.34
C PRO A 103 -9.82 -16.87 11.64
N ARG A 104 -9.75 -18.18 11.89
CA ARG A 104 -9.10 -18.71 13.11
C ARG A 104 -7.57 -18.61 13.02
N LEU A 105 -6.99 -18.94 11.87
CA LEU A 105 -5.53 -18.90 11.67
C LEU A 105 -5.03 -17.46 11.67
N SER A 106 -5.78 -16.52 11.07
CA SER A 106 -5.42 -15.11 11.07
C SER A 106 -5.38 -14.51 12.48
N VAL A 107 -6.20 -14.99 13.43
CA VAL A 107 -6.05 -14.60 14.86
C VAL A 107 -4.72 -15.08 15.41
N VAL A 108 -4.35 -16.34 15.17
CA VAL A 108 -3.07 -16.91 15.62
C VAL A 108 -1.89 -16.15 15.00
N TYR A 109 -1.92 -15.90 13.70
CA TYR A 109 -0.87 -15.13 13.02
C TYR A 109 -0.77 -13.71 13.55
N ALA A 110 -1.90 -13.02 13.76
CA ALA A 110 -1.90 -11.66 14.30
C ALA A 110 -1.43 -11.61 15.75
N ALA A 111 -1.76 -12.60 16.58
CA ALA A 111 -1.21 -12.73 17.93
C ALA A 111 0.31 -12.97 17.88
N GLY A 112 0.78 -13.85 16.99
CA GLY A 112 2.21 -14.07 16.74
C GLY A 112 2.92 -12.78 16.28
N PHE A 113 2.27 -11.96 15.46
CA PHE A 113 2.81 -10.67 15.05
C PHE A 113 2.94 -9.69 16.20
N VAL A 114 1.95 -9.60 17.10
CA VAL A 114 2.04 -8.78 18.31
C VAL A 114 3.21 -9.24 19.19
N LEU A 115 3.32 -10.54 19.43
CA LEU A 115 4.41 -11.10 20.23
C LEU A 115 5.78 -10.81 19.59
N PHE A 116 5.89 -10.98 18.27
CA PHE A 116 7.12 -10.71 17.54
C PHE A 116 7.48 -9.23 17.52
N ALA A 117 6.49 -8.35 17.35
CA ALA A 117 6.67 -6.90 17.41
C ALA A 117 7.11 -6.44 18.80
N LEU A 118 6.52 -6.98 19.86
CA LEU A 118 6.93 -6.72 21.25
C LEU A 118 8.35 -7.21 21.52
N ALA A 119 8.67 -8.45 21.13
CA ALA A 119 10.00 -9.02 21.30
C ALA A 119 11.05 -8.16 20.59
N THR A 120 10.81 -7.81 19.32
CA THR A 120 11.69 -6.93 18.54
C THR A 120 11.84 -5.57 19.20
N ARG A 121 10.75 -4.97 19.68
CA ARG A 121 10.79 -3.67 20.37
C ARG A 121 11.58 -3.74 21.68
N SER A 122 11.46 -4.83 22.44
CA SER A 122 12.18 -4.99 23.70
C SER A 122 13.68 -5.21 23.51
N THR A 123 14.08 -5.93 22.45
CA THR A 123 15.49 -6.22 22.18
C THR A 123 16.22 -5.07 21.51
N LEU A 124 15.49 -4.28 20.72
CA LEU A 124 16.11 -3.31 19.81
C LEU A 124 15.75 -1.85 20.15
N GLY A 125 14.68 -1.62 20.92
CA GLY A 125 14.22 -0.29 21.31
C GLY A 125 13.49 0.48 20.21
N LEU A 126 13.11 1.72 20.51
CA LEU A 126 12.58 2.69 19.52
C LEU A 126 13.67 3.27 18.62
N GLU A 127 14.92 3.20 19.07
CA GLU A 127 16.13 3.68 18.37
C GLU A 127 16.61 2.69 17.30
N PHE A 128 15.98 1.52 17.22
CA PHE A 128 16.17 0.60 16.14
C PHE A 128 15.63 1.14 14.81
N ARG A 129 16.28 2.15 14.22
CA ARG A 129 16.76 2.10 12.83
C ARG A 129 17.18 3.45 12.22
N GLN A 130 18.07 3.27 11.23
CA GLN A 130 18.58 4.13 10.15
C GLN A 130 19.94 4.80 10.34
N THR A 131 20.54 4.76 11.53
CA THR A 131 21.94 5.16 11.75
C THR A 131 22.77 3.95 12.23
N GLY A 132 23.93 3.68 11.61
CA GLY A 132 24.90 2.69 12.10
C GLY A 132 24.92 1.29 11.44
N GLU A 133 25.66 0.37 12.06
CA GLU A 133 25.90 -1.04 11.67
C GLU A 133 24.71 -1.96 11.99
N ALA A 134 23.84 -1.53 12.91
CA ALA A 134 22.69 -2.27 13.43
C ALA A 134 21.73 -2.84 12.40
N LEU A 135 21.56 -2.23 11.21
CA LEU A 135 20.64 -2.73 10.17
C LEU A 135 21.16 -3.99 9.44
N ALA A 136 22.47 -4.23 9.45
CA ALA A 136 23.07 -5.48 8.97
C ALA A 136 23.06 -6.55 10.08
N GLU A 137 23.20 -6.13 11.34
CA GLU A 137 23.23 -7.01 12.52
C GLU A 137 21.87 -7.64 12.88
N VAL A 138 20.75 -7.05 12.44
CA VAL A 138 19.42 -7.63 12.69
C VAL A 138 19.21 -8.99 12.03
N GLY A 139 19.91 -9.24 10.92
CA GLY A 139 19.77 -10.45 10.13
C GLY A 139 18.31 -10.81 9.83
N ALA A 140 17.93 -12.06 10.14
CA ALA A 140 16.63 -12.64 9.85
C ALA A 140 15.45 -11.97 10.58
N ILE A 141 15.64 -11.39 11.78
CA ILE A 141 14.55 -10.80 12.58
C ILE A 141 13.93 -9.62 11.83
N GLY A 142 14.78 -8.78 11.23
CA GLY A 142 14.39 -7.57 10.53
C GLY A 142 13.68 -7.89 9.22
N PHE A 143 14.14 -8.94 8.54
CA PHE A 143 13.51 -9.47 7.34
C PHE A 143 12.12 -10.04 7.65
N LEU A 144 12.00 -10.85 8.72
CA LEU A 144 10.74 -11.43 9.14
C LEU A 144 9.73 -10.36 9.54
N LEU A 145 10.15 -9.32 10.30
CA LEU A 145 9.28 -8.19 10.63
C LEU A 145 8.76 -7.49 9.37
N GLN A 146 9.64 -7.28 8.37
CA GLN A 146 9.26 -6.66 7.11
C GLN A 146 8.25 -7.53 6.32
N LEU A 147 8.41 -8.85 6.35
CA LEU A 147 7.47 -9.78 5.72
C LEU A 147 6.10 -9.76 6.43
N LEU A 148 6.08 -9.79 7.76
CA LEU A 148 4.86 -9.73 8.56
C LEU A 148 4.11 -8.42 8.32
N THR A 149 4.80 -7.26 8.34
CA THR A 149 4.19 -5.96 8.06
C THR A 149 3.57 -5.89 6.66
N ILE A 150 4.21 -6.46 5.63
CA ILE A 150 3.63 -6.53 4.29
C ILE A 150 2.38 -7.41 4.27
N TYR A 151 2.46 -8.62 4.86
CA TYR A 151 1.33 -9.54 4.93
C TYR A 151 0.13 -8.91 5.65
N PHE A 152 0.33 -8.32 6.83
CA PHE A 152 -0.76 -7.71 7.59
C PHE A 152 -1.29 -6.43 6.96
N GLY A 153 -0.45 -5.66 6.27
CA GLY A 153 -0.91 -4.53 5.45
C GLY A 153 -1.93 -4.98 4.40
N VAL A 154 -1.72 -6.12 3.75
CA VAL A 154 -2.70 -6.71 2.82
C VAL A 154 -3.90 -7.32 3.57
N ALA A 155 -3.66 -7.99 4.70
CA ALA A 155 -4.70 -8.65 5.48
C ALA A 155 -5.76 -7.67 5.99
N ILE A 156 -5.42 -6.40 6.23
CA ILE A 156 -6.39 -5.34 6.58
C ILE A 156 -7.50 -5.27 5.52
N PHE A 157 -7.18 -5.25 4.23
CA PHE A 157 -8.18 -5.19 3.16
C PHE A 157 -9.07 -6.42 3.13
N VAL A 158 -8.46 -7.61 3.19
CA VAL A 158 -9.18 -8.89 3.11
C VAL A 158 -10.12 -9.06 4.30
N HIS A 159 -9.63 -8.83 5.52
CA HIS A 159 -10.44 -8.97 6.72
C HIS A 159 -11.52 -7.90 6.82
N TYR A 160 -11.24 -6.66 6.41
CA TYR A 160 -12.25 -5.62 6.34
C TYR A 160 -13.39 -5.99 5.38
N ARG A 161 -13.06 -6.50 4.18
CA ARG A 161 -14.05 -6.98 3.21
C ARG A 161 -14.93 -8.09 3.80
N MET A 162 -14.31 -9.15 4.32
CA MET A 162 -15.01 -10.30 4.89
C MET A 162 -15.88 -9.93 6.11
N LEU A 163 -15.38 -9.03 6.97
CA LEU A 163 -16.11 -8.54 8.14
C LEU A 163 -17.39 -7.81 7.74
N HIS A 164 -17.33 -7.02 6.67
CA HIS A 164 -18.48 -6.30 6.14
C HIS A 164 -19.51 -7.23 5.50
N GLU A 165 -19.08 -8.27 4.78
CA GLU A 165 -19.95 -9.33 4.24
C GLU A 165 -20.53 -10.23 5.35
N GLY A 166 -19.97 -10.16 6.56
CA GLY A 166 -20.49 -10.85 7.73
C GLY A 166 -19.86 -12.21 8.01
N HIS A 167 -18.81 -12.58 7.29
CA HIS A 167 -18.09 -13.82 7.52
C HIS A 167 -17.22 -13.74 8.80
N ALA A 168 -17.50 -14.63 9.77
CA ALA A 168 -16.72 -14.81 10.99
C ALA A 168 -16.40 -13.49 11.75
N ARG A 169 -17.40 -12.60 11.88
CA ARG A 169 -17.23 -11.21 12.36
C ARG A 169 -16.39 -11.07 13.63
N ARG A 170 -16.60 -11.95 14.62
CA ARG A 170 -15.88 -11.91 15.91
C ARG A 170 -14.37 -12.13 15.72
N ALA A 171 -13.99 -13.22 15.06
CA ALA A 171 -12.60 -13.55 14.79
C ALA A 171 -11.92 -12.46 13.95
N ARG A 172 -12.57 -11.99 12.88
CA ARG A 172 -12.03 -10.93 12.01
C ARG A 172 -11.81 -9.60 12.73
N SER A 173 -12.75 -9.19 13.59
CA SER A 173 -12.60 -7.96 14.38
C SER A 173 -11.43 -8.08 15.37
N ALA A 174 -11.28 -9.25 16.01
CA ALA A 174 -10.15 -9.53 16.90
C ALA A 174 -8.82 -9.53 16.12
N THR A 175 -8.76 -10.18 14.95
CA THR A 175 -7.60 -10.15 14.07
C THR A 175 -7.20 -8.71 13.72
N LEU A 176 -8.15 -7.86 13.29
CA LEU A 176 -7.86 -6.47 12.94
C LEU A 176 -7.37 -5.64 14.13
N LEU A 177 -7.91 -5.88 15.34
CA LEU A 177 -7.41 -5.23 16.55
C LEU A 177 -5.98 -5.67 16.88
N LEU A 178 -5.68 -6.97 16.78
CA LEU A 178 -4.33 -7.49 16.98
C LEU A 178 -3.36 -6.97 15.92
N ILE A 179 -3.78 -6.84 14.65
CA ILE A 179 -3.00 -6.21 13.59
C ILE A 179 -2.66 -4.75 13.97
N ALA A 180 -3.65 -3.99 14.45
CA ALA A 180 -3.43 -2.61 14.89
C ALA A 180 -2.40 -2.53 16.03
N LEU A 181 -2.51 -3.42 17.03
CA LEU A 181 -1.53 -3.51 18.12
C LEU A 181 -0.14 -3.90 17.61
N GLY A 182 -0.05 -4.87 16.72
CA GLY A 182 1.22 -5.30 16.13
C GLY A 182 1.93 -4.15 15.42
N PHE A 183 1.23 -3.41 14.56
CA PHE A 183 1.79 -2.21 13.91
C PHE A 183 2.11 -1.09 14.90
N ALA A 184 1.33 -0.90 15.97
CA ALA A 184 1.61 0.11 16.98
C ALA A 184 2.89 -0.21 17.76
N PHE A 185 3.15 -1.49 18.05
CA PHE A 185 4.38 -1.92 18.70
C PHE A 185 5.59 -1.92 17.76
N SER A 186 5.38 -2.26 16.49
CA SER A 186 6.42 -2.29 15.45
C SER A 186 6.54 -0.99 14.64
N ILE A 187 6.07 0.14 15.17
CA ILE A 187 5.96 1.37 14.40
C ILE A 187 7.36 1.88 14.00
N GLN A 188 7.67 1.82 12.71
CA GLN A 188 8.98 2.20 12.17
C GLN A 188 8.84 3.12 10.96
N ALA A 189 7.68 3.10 10.29
CA ALA A 189 7.40 3.95 9.15
C ALA A 189 6.18 4.83 9.39
N SER A 190 6.19 6.02 8.77
CA SER A 190 5.01 6.89 8.67
C SER A 190 3.77 6.16 8.11
N LEU A 191 3.97 5.14 7.28
CA LEU A 191 2.87 4.31 6.72
C LEU A 191 2.22 3.39 7.76
N ASP A 192 2.95 3.00 8.80
CA ASP A 192 2.42 2.12 9.85
C ASP A 192 1.30 2.82 10.62
N VAL A 193 1.39 4.14 10.80
CA VAL A 193 0.32 4.98 11.37
C VAL A 193 -0.99 4.82 10.59
N LEU A 194 -0.92 4.80 9.25
CA LEU A 194 -2.10 4.60 8.40
C LEU A 194 -2.63 3.16 8.51
N PHE A 195 -1.76 2.15 8.62
CA PHE A 195 -2.17 0.76 8.84
C PHE A 195 -2.89 0.59 10.19
N VAL A 196 -2.34 1.14 11.28
CA VAL A 196 -2.97 1.14 12.62
C VAL A 196 -4.35 1.76 12.53
N PHE A 197 -4.45 2.97 11.96
CA PHE A 197 -5.72 3.69 11.87
C PHE A 197 -6.77 2.92 11.05
N CYS A 198 -6.42 2.38 9.89
CA CYS A 198 -7.34 1.60 9.07
C CYS A 198 -7.77 0.31 9.76
N ALA A 199 -6.87 -0.38 10.45
CA ALA A 199 -7.15 -1.60 11.19
C ALA A 199 -8.09 -1.34 12.39
N LEU A 200 -7.88 -0.25 13.15
CA LEU A 200 -8.78 0.19 14.22
C LEU A 200 -10.17 0.58 13.69
N LEU A 201 -10.21 1.36 12.61
CA LEU A 201 -11.48 1.74 11.97
C LEU A 201 -12.25 0.51 11.47
N ALA A 202 -11.54 -0.50 10.94
CA ALA A 202 -12.12 -1.76 10.49
C ALA A 202 -12.66 -2.61 11.66
N SER A 203 -11.87 -2.77 12.73
CA SER A 203 -12.25 -3.57 13.90
C SER A 203 -13.44 -2.99 14.66
N GLY A 204 -13.58 -1.65 14.64
CA GLY A 204 -14.68 -0.89 15.24
C GLY A 204 -16.07 -1.25 14.71
N THR A 205 -16.19 -1.92 13.56
CA THR A 205 -17.50 -2.26 12.96
C THR A 205 -18.43 -3.06 13.88
N ARG A 206 -17.88 -3.90 14.77
CA ARG A 206 -18.64 -4.61 15.82
C ARG A 206 -19.05 -3.66 16.95
N TRP A 207 -18.10 -2.92 17.50
CA TRP A 207 -18.31 -1.99 18.62
C TRP A 207 -19.35 -0.92 18.28
N ARG A 208 -19.35 -0.43 17.05
CA ARG A 208 -20.39 0.50 16.57
C ARG A 208 -21.81 -0.02 16.75
N ARG A 209 -22.05 -1.33 16.57
CA ARG A 209 -23.39 -1.90 16.76
C ARG A 209 -23.74 -2.01 18.23
N VAL A 210 -22.76 -2.36 19.08
CA VAL A 210 -22.94 -2.41 20.53
C VAL A 210 -23.31 -1.03 21.07
N PHE A 211 -22.65 0.02 20.59
CA PHE A 211 -22.89 1.40 21.02
C PHE A 211 -23.98 2.14 20.22
N GLY A 212 -24.70 1.48 19.32
CA GLY A 212 -25.72 2.13 18.48
C GLY A 212 -25.20 3.27 17.57
N LEU A 213 -23.88 3.32 17.31
CA LEU A 213 -23.26 4.39 16.55
C LEU A 213 -23.59 4.28 15.06
N HIS A 214 -24.24 5.32 14.53
CA HIS A 214 -24.60 5.39 13.12
C HIS A 214 -23.35 5.43 12.23
N LEU A 215 -23.36 4.64 11.13
CA LEU A 215 -22.21 4.53 10.21
C LEU A 215 -21.75 5.88 9.67
N ARG A 216 -22.68 6.81 9.41
CA ARG A 216 -22.37 8.17 8.94
C ARG A 216 -21.53 8.95 9.95
N ILE A 217 -21.81 8.84 11.24
CA ILE A 217 -21.05 9.54 12.30
C ILE A 217 -19.62 9.02 12.33
N THR A 218 -19.43 7.70 12.32
CA THR A 218 -18.08 7.12 12.32
C THR A 218 -17.27 7.46 11.07
N ARG A 219 -17.92 7.57 9.90
CA ARG A 219 -17.25 8.05 8.67
C ARG A 219 -16.84 9.51 8.80
N ARG A 220 -17.71 10.38 9.33
CA ARG A 220 -17.39 11.80 9.57
C ARG A 220 -16.28 11.97 10.59
N ALA A 221 -16.31 11.22 11.69
CA ALA A 221 -15.26 11.22 12.71
C ALA A 221 -13.91 10.72 12.12
N ALA A 222 -13.93 9.65 11.33
CA ALA A 222 -12.71 9.17 10.67
C ALA A 222 -12.12 10.22 9.71
N LEU A 223 -12.97 10.98 9.01
CA LEU A 223 -12.52 12.10 8.17
C LEU A 223 -11.96 13.26 9.01
N ALA A 224 -12.63 13.60 10.12
CA ALA A 224 -12.18 14.65 11.02
C ALA A 224 -10.83 14.34 11.69
N LEU A 225 -10.48 13.05 11.86
CA LEU A 225 -9.19 12.61 12.40
C LEU A 225 -8.07 12.57 11.36
N MET A 226 -8.34 12.76 10.06
CA MET A 226 -7.33 12.70 9.01
C MET A 226 -6.19 13.72 9.18
N PRO A 227 -6.42 14.99 9.56
CA PRO A 227 -5.32 15.93 9.80
C PRO A 227 -4.39 15.47 10.92
N LEU A 228 -4.96 14.95 12.02
CA LEU A 228 -4.18 14.40 13.13
C LEU A 228 -3.36 13.18 12.68
N LEU A 229 -3.93 12.34 11.81
CA LEU A 229 -3.23 11.20 11.24
C LEU A 229 -2.02 11.65 10.39
N VAL A 230 -2.17 12.70 9.59
CA VAL A 230 -1.08 13.26 8.78
C VAL A 230 0.03 13.81 9.67
N LEU A 231 -0.31 14.53 10.75
CA LEU A 231 0.66 15.02 11.72
C LEU A 231 1.37 13.88 12.45
N ALA A 232 0.64 12.85 12.88
CA ALA A 232 1.22 11.66 13.50
C ALA A 232 2.17 10.92 12.54
N ALA A 233 1.78 10.75 11.28
CA ALA A 233 2.62 10.14 10.26
C ALA A 233 3.89 10.97 9.98
N LEU A 234 3.77 12.30 9.94
CA LEU A 234 4.92 13.21 9.80
C LEU A 234 5.84 13.13 11.01
N PHE A 235 5.28 13.13 12.22
CA PHE A 235 6.02 12.99 13.47
C PHE A 235 6.80 11.68 13.50
N VAL A 236 6.13 10.53 13.31
CA VAL A 236 6.77 9.21 13.26
C VAL A 236 7.84 9.17 12.17
N GLY A 237 7.54 9.70 10.97
CA GLY A 237 8.49 9.72 9.86
C GLY A 237 9.70 10.62 10.07
N THR A 238 9.62 11.61 10.97
CA THR A 238 10.72 12.52 11.32
C THR A 238 11.50 11.99 12.52
N ALA A 239 10.79 11.51 13.55
CA ALA A 239 11.35 10.85 14.73
C ALA A 239 12.17 9.62 14.34
N ASN A 240 11.71 8.83 13.37
CA ASN A 240 12.46 7.69 12.85
C ASN A 240 13.77 8.07 12.15
N LYS A 241 14.01 9.35 11.85
CA LYS A 241 15.24 9.80 11.16
C LYS A 241 16.17 10.61 12.04
N LEU A 242 15.59 11.46 12.89
CA LEU A 242 16.33 12.44 13.69
C LEU A 242 16.33 12.10 15.19
N GLY A 243 15.56 11.09 15.60
CA GLY A 243 15.23 10.85 17.00
C GLY A 243 14.03 11.67 17.45
N VAL A 244 13.43 11.28 18.58
CA VAL A 244 12.19 11.87 19.10
C VAL A 244 12.38 13.35 19.48
N GLU A 245 13.46 13.67 20.18
CA GLU A 245 13.74 15.02 20.68
C GLU A 245 13.93 16.02 19.53
N GLN A 246 14.78 15.67 18.54
CA GLN A 246 14.99 16.51 17.36
C GLN A 246 13.74 16.62 16.51
N ALA A 247 12.91 15.57 16.44
CA ALA A 247 11.63 15.63 15.74
C ALA A 247 10.64 16.59 16.41
N LEU A 248 10.56 16.60 17.74
CA LEU A 248 9.77 17.60 18.48
C LEU A 248 10.28 19.02 18.23
N ALA A 249 11.59 19.23 18.28
CA ALA A 249 12.19 20.53 17.99
C ALA A 249 11.93 20.97 16.54
N THR A 250 12.09 20.08 15.56
CA THR A 250 11.87 20.36 14.13
C THR A 250 10.40 20.65 13.84
N LEU A 251 9.48 19.93 14.49
CA LEU A 251 8.03 20.06 14.29
C LEU A 251 7.37 21.05 15.26
N SER A 252 8.16 21.86 15.97
CA SER A 252 7.64 22.94 16.81
C SER A 252 7.24 24.18 16.01
N ASN A 253 7.82 24.37 14.82
CA ASN A 253 7.56 25.50 13.94
C ASN A 253 6.71 25.08 12.72
N LEU A 254 5.58 25.75 12.53
CA LEU A 254 4.65 25.50 11.43
C LEU A 254 5.29 25.65 10.05
N GLU A 255 6.20 26.62 9.89
CA GLU A 255 6.94 26.82 8.65
C GLU A 255 7.82 25.60 8.34
N THR A 256 8.54 25.10 9.33
CA THR A 256 9.38 23.90 9.19
C THR A 256 8.52 22.66 8.87
N ILE A 257 7.35 22.51 9.49
CA ILE A 257 6.38 21.46 9.16
C ILE A 257 6.00 21.54 7.68
N ALA A 258 5.59 22.72 7.21
CA ALA A 258 5.18 22.95 5.83
C ALA A 258 6.34 22.66 4.86
N GLN A 259 7.55 23.13 5.16
CA GLN A 259 8.74 22.87 4.35
C GLN A 259 9.07 21.37 4.27
N VAL A 260 9.02 20.63 5.39
CA VAL A 260 9.25 19.18 5.40
C VAL A 260 8.20 18.47 4.56
N PHE A 261 6.93 18.87 4.68
CA PHE A 261 5.82 18.28 3.94
C PHE A 261 5.96 18.52 2.43
N VAL A 262 6.19 19.77 2.03
CA VAL A 262 6.41 20.15 0.61
C VAL A 262 7.62 19.42 0.05
N ARG A 263 8.77 19.41 0.74
CA ARG A 263 9.96 18.66 0.29
C ARG A 263 9.65 17.19 0.08
N ARG A 264 8.98 16.52 1.03
CA ARG A 264 8.64 15.09 0.94
C ARG A 264 7.70 14.78 -0.23
N LEU A 265 6.69 15.62 -0.47
CA LEU A 265 5.78 15.45 -1.62
C LEU A 265 6.47 15.74 -2.95
N SER A 266 7.37 16.74 -2.99
CA SER A 266 8.05 17.17 -4.21
C SER A 266 9.06 16.16 -4.77
N TYR A 267 9.59 15.24 -3.97
CA TYR A 267 10.55 14.24 -4.45
C TYR A 267 10.00 13.38 -5.61
N HIS A 268 8.73 12.97 -5.55
CA HIS A 268 8.12 12.11 -6.59
C HIS A 268 8.08 12.80 -7.94
N PHE A 269 7.53 14.01 -7.96
CA PHE A 269 7.43 14.82 -9.17
C PHE A 269 8.80 15.27 -9.68
N THR A 270 9.71 15.68 -8.77
CA THR A 270 11.05 16.15 -9.15
C THR A 270 11.89 15.02 -9.72
N SER A 271 11.85 13.83 -9.10
CA SER A 271 12.51 12.63 -9.64
C SER A 271 12.00 12.27 -11.03
N THR A 272 10.68 12.28 -11.20
CA THR A 272 10.06 12.00 -12.51
C THR A 272 10.53 13.01 -13.55
N SER A 273 10.54 14.30 -13.21
CA SER A 273 10.96 15.37 -14.12
C SER A 273 12.43 15.22 -14.53
N MET A 274 13.31 14.84 -13.60
CA MET A 274 14.73 14.62 -13.86
C MET A 274 14.97 13.40 -14.76
N HIS A 275 14.32 12.27 -14.48
CA HIS A 275 14.47 11.07 -15.30
C HIS A 275 13.95 11.26 -16.72
N VAL A 276 12.86 12.00 -16.88
CA VAL A 276 12.29 12.29 -18.20
C VAL A 276 13.15 13.31 -18.96
N SER A 277 13.82 14.26 -18.30
CA SER A 277 14.69 15.22 -18.97
C SER A 277 16.07 14.66 -19.31
N GLU A 278 16.70 13.94 -18.38
CA GLU A 278 18.11 13.53 -18.49
C GLU A 278 18.30 12.07 -18.89
N SER A 279 17.33 11.20 -18.59
CA SER A 279 17.52 9.75 -18.65
C SER A 279 16.51 9.01 -19.52
N PHE A 280 15.71 9.72 -20.33
CA PHE A 280 14.58 9.16 -21.07
C PHE A 280 14.94 7.91 -21.90
N PHE A 281 16.10 7.91 -22.56
CA PHE A 281 16.61 6.79 -23.36
C PHE A 281 17.86 6.13 -22.75
N ASN A 282 18.09 6.27 -21.44
CA ASN A 282 19.28 5.74 -20.81
C ASN A 282 19.11 4.26 -20.40
N PHE A 283 19.47 3.35 -21.31
CA PHE A 283 19.44 1.90 -21.05
C PHE A 283 20.55 1.43 -20.10
N GLY A 284 21.65 2.18 -19.95
CA GLY A 284 22.75 1.82 -19.04
C GLY A 284 22.27 1.75 -17.59
N LEU A 285 21.43 2.69 -17.18
CA LEU A 285 20.84 2.72 -15.84
C LEU A 285 19.97 1.49 -15.53
N PHE A 286 19.32 0.89 -16.54
CA PHE A 286 18.57 -0.35 -16.36
C PHE A 286 19.51 -1.53 -16.04
N PHE A 287 20.59 -1.69 -16.79
CA PHE A 287 21.53 -2.80 -16.55
C PHE A 287 22.22 -2.68 -15.18
N GLU A 288 22.57 -1.47 -14.77
CA GLU A 288 23.12 -1.20 -13.44
C GLU A 288 22.09 -1.54 -12.34
N ALA A 289 20.82 -1.15 -12.52
CA ALA A 289 19.76 -1.50 -11.58
C ALA A 289 19.53 -3.01 -11.48
N ILE A 290 19.52 -3.73 -12.61
CA ILE A 290 19.39 -5.19 -12.64
C ILE A 290 20.54 -5.85 -11.88
N ARG A 291 21.79 -5.44 -12.15
CA ARG A 291 22.96 -5.95 -11.43
C ARG A 291 22.82 -5.75 -9.92
N ASN A 292 22.47 -4.54 -9.48
CA ASN A 292 22.26 -4.23 -8.06
C ASN A 292 21.14 -5.08 -7.42
N ILE A 293 20.08 -5.40 -8.16
CA ILE A 293 19.01 -6.29 -7.70
C ILE A 293 19.53 -7.71 -7.49
N PHE A 294 20.34 -8.25 -8.41
CA PHE A 294 20.95 -9.57 -8.27
C PHE A 294 21.93 -9.62 -7.10
N ASP A 295 22.80 -8.62 -6.95
CA ASP A 295 23.75 -8.52 -5.83
C ASP A 295 22.99 -8.46 -4.49
N THR A 296 21.91 -7.68 -4.43
CA THR A 296 21.04 -7.60 -3.25
C THR A 296 20.31 -8.92 -2.99
N MET A 297 19.89 -9.64 -4.03
CA MET A 297 19.23 -10.93 -3.90
C MET A 297 20.18 -11.98 -3.32
N LEU A 298 21.41 -12.05 -3.82
CA LEU A 298 22.47 -12.93 -3.30
C LEU A 298 22.77 -12.62 -1.84
N TYR A 299 22.94 -11.34 -1.50
CA TYR A 299 23.16 -10.91 -0.12
C TYR A 299 21.97 -11.27 0.81
N ARG A 300 20.72 -11.07 0.37
CA ARG A 300 19.55 -11.45 1.20
C ARG A 300 19.45 -12.96 1.38
N ALA A 301 19.77 -13.73 0.33
CA ALA A 301 19.82 -15.18 0.43
C ALA A 301 20.91 -15.63 1.41
N SER A 302 22.10 -15.04 1.36
CA SER A 302 23.17 -15.40 2.30
C SER A 302 22.79 -15.09 3.75
N VAL A 303 22.18 -13.94 4.02
CA VAL A 303 21.66 -13.59 5.36
C VAL A 303 20.58 -14.56 5.81
N LEU A 304 19.69 -15.01 4.91
CA LEU A 304 18.62 -15.95 5.26
C LEU A 304 19.15 -17.35 5.58
N PHE A 305 20.18 -17.80 4.86
CA PHE A 305 20.78 -19.13 5.03
C PHE A 305 21.99 -19.14 5.98
N GLY A 306 22.36 -18.00 6.57
CA GLY A 306 23.53 -17.90 7.45
C GLY A 306 24.86 -18.16 6.72
N LEU A 307 24.93 -17.83 5.43
CA LEU A 307 26.16 -17.94 4.65
C LEU A 307 27.02 -16.69 4.89
N ASP A 308 28.16 -16.87 5.55
CA ASP A 308 29.14 -15.82 5.78
C ASP A 308 30.00 -15.62 4.54
N GLY A 309 30.26 -14.37 4.14
CA GLY A 309 31.22 -14.04 3.06
C GLY A 309 30.73 -13.09 1.97
N LEU A 310 29.43 -12.75 1.93
CA LEU A 310 28.93 -11.70 1.03
C LEU A 310 28.85 -10.35 1.74
N THR A 311 29.58 -9.37 1.21
CA THR A 311 29.49 -7.98 1.68
C THR A 311 28.16 -7.37 1.27
N LYS A 312 27.60 -6.55 2.16
CA LYS A 312 26.36 -5.82 1.88
C LYS A 312 26.60 -4.84 0.72
N PRO A 313 25.79 -4.88 -0.36
CA PRO A 313 25.96 -3.93 -1.46
C PRO A 313 25.66 -2.51 -0.99
N GLU A 314 26.38 -1.53 -1.55
CA GLU A 314 26.17 -0.11 -1.24
C GLU A 314 24.73 0.33 -1.62
N VAL A 315 24.29 -0.10 -2.81
CA VAL A 315 22.95 0.16 -3.35
C VAL A 315 22.04 -1.04 -3.11
N VAL A 316 21.39 -1.07 -1.96
CA VAL A 316 20.47 -2.16 -1.54
C VAL A 316 19.07 -2.10 -2.16
N SER A 317 18.77 -1.06 -2.93
CA SER A 317 17.50 -0.89 -3.64
C SER A 317 17.60 0.14 -4.76
N THR A 318 16.73 -0.01 -5.76
CA THR A 318 16.58 1.00 -6.82
C THR A 318 16.15 2.37 -6.29
N ALA A 319 15.44 2.42 -5.15
CA ALA A 319 15.09 3.69 -4.50
C ALA A 319 16.33 4.42 -3.96
N ARG A 320 17.34 3.69 -3.46
CA ARG A 320 18.63 4.28 -3.06
C ARG A 320 19.43 4.73 -4.28
N MET A 321 19.39 3.98 -5.37
CA MET A 321 20.02 4.39 -6.63
C MET A 321 19.46 5.73 -7.12
N ASN A 322 18.13 5.87 -7.13
CA ASN A 322 17.48 7.12 -7.53
C ASN A 322 17.77 8.27 -6.57
N PHE A 323 17.86 8.00 -5.26
CA PHE A 323 18.31 9.03 -4.31
C PHE A 323 19.72 9.55 -4.66
N LEU A 324 20.67 8.64 -4.87
CA LEU A 324 22.07 8.99 -5.17
C LEU A 324 22.21 9.75 -6.48
N GLN A 325 21.37 9.46 -7.47
CA GLN A 325 21.34 10.20 -8.74
C GLN A 325 20.76 11.60 -8.61
N LEU A 326 19.81 11.81 -7.68
CA LEU A 326 19.17 13.11 -7.48
C LEU A 326 19.95 14.01 -6.52
N SER A 327 20.61 13.44 -5.51
CA SER A 327 21.24 14.22 -4.46
C SER A 327 22.68 14.58 -4.82
N SER A 328 23.02 15.87 -4.76
CA SER A 328 24.42 16.34 -4.94
C SER A 328 25.34 16.09 -3.74
N GLY A 329 24.86 15.41 -2.69
CA GLY A 329 25.59 15.18 -1.44
C GLY A 329 25.54 13.72 -1.01
N TRP A 330 26.70 13.07 -0.97
CA TRP A 330 26.86 11.72 -0.42
C TRP A 330 26.78 11.78 1.11
N ARG A 331 25.79 11.11 1.70
CA ARG A 331 25.81 10.75 3.13
C ARG A 331 25.77 9.24 3.23
N ALA A 332 26.85 8.65 3.73
CA ALA A 332 27.12 7.19 3.74
C ALA A 332 25.92 6.33 4.21
N ARG A 333 25.08 6.83 5.13
CA ARG A 333 23.98 6.07 5.74
C ARG A 333 22.76 6.92 6.14
N THR A 334 22.24 7.78 5.25
CA THR A 334 20.88 8.32 5.48
C THR A 334 19.86 7.30 4.99
N GLY A 335 19.01 6.80 5.89
CA GLY A 335 17.90 5.95 5.49
C GLY A 335 16.95 6.70 4.57
N ALA A 336 17.01 6.36 3.28
CA ALA A 336 16.21 6.99 2.26
C ALA A 336 14.73 6.58 2.43
N SER A 337 13.89 7.54 2.76
CA SER A 337 12.43 7.46 2.68
C SER A 337 11.88 8.89 2.77
N PRO A 338 10.96 9.30 1.89
CA PRO A 338 9.82 8.51 1.50
C PRO A 338 9.94 8.02 0.07
N SER A 339 9.93 6.69 -0.06
CA SER A 339 9.63 5.93 -1.27
C SER A 339 9.91 6.70 -2.56
N ILE A 340 11.18 6.97 -2.78
CA ILE A 340 11.66 7.53 -4.03
C ILE A 340 11.25 6.49 -5.09
N LEU A 341 10.59 6.95 -6.14
CA LEU A 341 10.21 6.18 -7.33
C LEU A 341 11.45 5.55 -7.96
N GLY A 342 12.03 4.55 -7.31
CA GLY A 342 13.33 4.00 -7.65
C GLY A 342 13.20 3.20 -8.92
N SER A 343 12.55 2.06 -8.81
CA SER A 343 12.49 1.09 -9.89
C SER A 343 11.79 1.60 -11.15
N ALA A 344 10.85 2.53 -11.04
CA ALA A 344 10.00 2.93 -12.15
C ALA A 344 10.74 3.67 -13.27
N PHE A 345 11.93 4.19 -13.00
CA PHE A 345 12.77 4.88 -13.99
C PHE A 345 13.95 4.04 -14.47
N TYR A 346 14.16 2.88 -13.85
CA TYR A 346 15.24 1.99 -14.22
C TYR A 346 14.80 0.83 -15.09
N PHE A 347 13.57 0.77 -15.61
CA PHE A 347 13.20 -0.21 -16.66
C PHE A 347 13.82 0.20 -18.01
N PRO A 348 14.07 -0.71 -18.98
CA PRO A 348 14.76 -0.37 -20.23
C PRO A 348 14.10 0.81 -20.94
N GLY A 349 14.85 1.90 -21.11
CA GLY A 349 14.34 3.18 -21.59
C GLY A 349 13.41 3.84 -20.57
N ALA A 350 13.97 4.62 -19.65
CA ALA A 350 13.25 5.27 -18.53
C ALA A 350 11.98 6.02 -18.96
N GLY A 351 11.95 6.53 -20.21
CA GLY A 351 10.80 7.18 -20.82
C GLY A 351 9.69 6.25 -21.32
N PHE A 352 10.01 5.01 -21.72
CA PHE A 352 9.01 3.99 -22.07
C PHE A 352 8.51 3.20 -20.86
N ALA A 353 9.27 3.25 -19.77
CA ALA A 353 8.98 2.57 -18.53
C ALA A 353 7.54 2.85 -18.04
N ILE A 354 7.01 4.06 -18.23
CA ILE A 354 5.64 4.38 -17.83
C ILE A 354 4.56 3.61 -18.61
N LEU A 355 4.80 3.29 -19.88
CA LEU A 355 3.85 2.49 -20.67
C LEU A 355 3.68 1.12 -20.01
N TYR A 356 4.79 0.51 -19.61
CA TYR A 356 4.82 -0.76 -18.89
C TYR A 356 4.20 -0.65 -17.50
N TYR A 357 4.51 0.41 -16.75
CA TYR A 357 3.99 0.60 -15.40
C TYR A 357 2.49 0.86 -15.36
N VAL A 358 1.92 1.52 -16.36
CA VAL A 358 0.47 1.69 -16.44
C VAL A 358 -0.24 0.33 -16.49
N PHE A 359 0.34 -0.70 -17.13
CA PHE A 359 -0.21 -2.06 -17.09
C PHE A 359 -0.08 -2.72 -15.71
N ILE A 360 1.08 -2.62 -15.05
CA ILE A 360 1.26 -3.16 -13.68
C ILE A 360 0.32 -2.48 -12.71
N ILE A 361 0.30 -1.15 -12.71
CA ILE A 361 -0.56 -0.32 -11.86
C ILE A 361 -2.02 -0.67 -12.13
N ARG A 362 -2.44 -0.82 -13.39
CA ARG A 362 -3.80 -1.30 -13.71
C ARG A 362 -4.06 -2.67 -13.08
N GLY A 363 -3.15 -3.63 -13.20
CA GLY A 363 -3.28 -4.95 -12.59
C GLY A 363 -3.51 -4.85 -11.08
N VAL A 364 -2.62 -4.16 -10.38
CA VAL A 364 -2.67 -3.97 -8.92
C VAL A 364 -3.92 -3.22 -8.48
N ALA A 365 -4.25 -2.10 -9.15
CA ALA A 365 -5.42 -1.30 -8.86
C ALA A 365 -6.73 -2.08 -9.12
N MET A 366 -6.77 -2.94 -10.12
CA MET A 366 -7.89 -3.85 -10.37
C MET A 366 -8.00 -4.96 -9.32
N MET A 367 -6.89 -5.51 -8.82
CA MET A 367 -6.91 -6.47 -7.71
C MET A 367 -7.45 -5.81 -6.44
N LEU A 368 -6.93 -4.63 -6.08
CA LEU A 368 -7.45 -3.83 -4.97
C LEU A 368 -8.92 -3.48 -5.18
N GLY A 369 -9.31 -3.09 -6.39
CA GLY A 369 -10.69 -2.86 -6.79
C GLY A 369 -11.56 -4.08 -6.56
N ARG A 370 -11.14 -5.29 -6.93
CA ARG A 370 -11.94 -6.49 -6.69
C ARG A 370 -12.04 -6.87 -5.21
N ILE A 371 -11.02 -6.57 -4.41
CA ILE A 371 -11.06 -6.80 -2.95
C ILE A 371 -11.95 -5.76 -2.25
N MET A 372 -11.91 -4.49 -2.68
CA MET A 372 -12.46 -3.35 -1.93
C MET A 372 -13.64 -2.63 -2.61
N ALA A 373 -14.02 -3.01 -3.83
CA ALA A 373 -14.96 -2.24 -4.66
C ALA A 373 -16.28 -1.87 -3.99
N PRO A 374 -16.90 -2.66 -3.10
CA PRO A 374 -18.17 -2.21 -2.51
C PRO A 374 -18.00 -1.06 -1.51
N PHE A 375 -16.77 -0.62 -1.27
CA PHE A 375 -16.42 0.44 -0.31
C PHE A 375 -15.73 1.63 -0.99
N LEU A 376 -16.08 1.92 -2.25
CA LEU A 376 -15.47 2.98 -3.09
C LEU A 376 -15.39 4.38 -2.46
N THR A 377 -16.13 4.65 -1.39
CA THR A 377 -16.28 5.99 -0.79
C THR A 377 -15.56 6.13 0.55
N ASN A 378 -14.87 5.10 1.05
CA ASN A 378 -14.17 5.19 2.34
C ASN A 378 -12.76 5.76 2.14
N VAL A 379 -12.59 7.06 2.39
CA VAL A 379 -11.34 7.82 2.13
C VAL A 379 -10.10 7.19 2.77
N PRO A 380 -10.07 6.81 4.06
CA PRO A 380 -8.94 6.09 4.65
C PRO A 380 -8.51 4.84 3.86
N PHE A 381 -9.45 4.04 3.38
CA PHE A 381 -9.14 2.83 2.61
C PHE A 381 -8.74 3.14 1.16
N LEU A 382 -9.23 4.25 0.59
CA LEU A 382 -8.72 4.75 -0.69
C LEU A 382 -7.26 5.16 -0.56
N LEU A 383 -6.89 5.90 0.49
CA LEU A 383 -5.51 6.28 0.80
C LEU A 383 -4.64 5.04 1.05
N LEU A 384 -5.13 4.07 1.83
CA LEU A 384 -4.42 2.82 2.06
C LEU A 384 -4.18 2.04 0.76
N SER A 385 -5.19 1.98 -0.11
CA SER A 385 -5.08 1.32 -1.42
C SER A 385 -4.10 2.05 -2.32
N MET A 386 -4.11 3.38 -2.30
CA MET A 386 -3.17 4.23 -3.04
C MET A 386 -1.73 4.00 -2.59
N VAL A 387 -1.47 4.02 -1.28
CA VAL A 387 -0.14 3.73 -0.71
C VAL A 387 0.31 2.31 -1.03
N THR A 388 -0.59 1.32 -0.95
CA THR A 388 -0.28 -0.07 -1.27
C THR A 388 0.10 -0.22 -2.74
N MET A 389 -0.65 0.42 -3.64
CA MET A 389 -0.37 0.47 -5.07
C MET A 389 0.97 1.17 -5.36
N ALA A 390 1.21 2.34 -4.74
CA ALA A 390 2.47 3.07 -4.85
C ALA A 390 3.65 2.19 -4.43
N GLY A 391 3.53 1.48 -3.30
CA GLY A 391 4.59 0.58 -2.84
C GLY A 391 4.88 -0.60 -3.78
N VAL A 392 3.91 -1.08 -4.57
CA VAL A 392 4.17 -2.09 -5.62
C VAL A 392 4.86 -1.46 -6.82
N ARG A 393 4.43 -0.25 -7.22
CA ARG A 393 5.06 0.51 -8.30
C ARG A 393 6.53 0.82 -7.98
N ASP A 394 6.80 1.33 -6.78
CA ASP A 394 8.14 1.78 -6.38
C ASP A 394 9.15 0.63 -6.30
N ALA A 395 8.66 -0.60 -6.11
CA ALA A 395 9.45 -1.82 -6.04
C ALA A 395 9.21 -2.75 -7.24
N ALA A 396 8.76 -2.23 -8.39
CA ALA A 396 8.35 -3.09 -9.50
C ALA A 396 9.53 -3.80 -10.18
N LEU A 397 10.67 -3.13 -10.36
CA LEU A 397 11.91 -3.80 -10.83
C LEU A 397 12.52 -4.66 -9.71
N ASP A 398 12.52 -4.16 -8.47
CA ASP A 398 12.90 -4.94 -7.29
C ASP A 398 12.05 -6.23 -7.16
N GLY A 399 10.84 -6.24 -7.73
CA GLY A 399 9.92 -7.37 -7.80
C GLY A 399 10.46 -8.58 -8.56
N LEU A 400 11.54 -8.43 -9.35
CA LEU A 400 12.28 -9.56 -9.91
C LEU A 400 12.94 -10.41 -8.81
N ASN A 401 13.28 -9.81 -7.67
CA ASN A 401 13.74 -10.52 -6.49
C ASN A 401 12.53 -11.05 -5.70
N PRO A 402 12.35 -12.38 -5.55
CA PRO A 402 11.24 -12.97 -4.80
C PRO A 402 11.23 -12.61 -3.31
N LEU A 403 12.39 -12.23 -2.77
CA LEU A 403 12.58 -11.76 -1.39
C LEU A 403 12.41 -10.24 -1.27
N SER A 404 11.96 -9.56 -2.34
CA SER A 404 11.68 -8.13 -2.30
C SER A 404 10.33 -7.84 -1.63
N PRO A 405 10.22 -6.69 -0.93
CA PRO A 405 8.94 -6.20 -0.44
C PRO A 405 7.86 -6.09 -1.53
N GLY A 406 8.25 -5.72 -2.76
CA GLY A 406 7.35 -5.58 -3.90
C GLY A 406 6.72 -6.90 -4.33
N PHE A 407 7.54 -7.94 -4.53
CA PHE A 407 7.09 -9.27 -4.92
C PHE A 407 6.19 -9.90 -3.84
N VAL A 408 6.66 -9.89 -2.58
CA VAL A 408 5.90 -10.46 -1.45
C VAL A 408 4.54 -9.79 -1.30
N ARG A 409 4.47 -8.46 -1.48
CA ARG A 409 3.20 -7.71 -1.45
C ARG A 409 2.27 -8.13 -2.59
N LEU A 410 2.79 -8.28 -3.81
CA LEU A 410 2.01 -8.74 -4.97
C LEU A 410 1.45 -10.15 -4.73
N CYS A 411 2.27 -11.06 -4.21
CA CYS A 411 1.85 -12.42 -3.86
C CYS A 411 0.70 -12.43 -2.86
N PHE A 412 0.83 -11.71 -1.74
CA PHE A 412 -0.26 -11.65 -0.76
C PHE A 412 -1.50 -10.94 -1.27
N LEU A 413 -1.35 -9.92 -2.13
CA LEU A 413 -2.48 -9.24 -2.75
C LEU A 413 -3.25 -10.19 -3.69
N TYR A 414 -2.53 -11.01 -4.47
CA TYR A 414 -3.11 -12.04 -5.30
C TYR A 414 -3.79 -13.13 -4.46
N LEU A 415 -3.14 -13.66 -3.42
CA LEU A 415 -3.76 -14.63 -2.50
C LEU A 415 -5.01 -14.05 -1.82
N GLY A 416 -4.97 -12.77 -1.44
CA GLY A 416 -6.11 -12.05 -0.88
C GLY A 416 -7.27 -11.98 -1.86
N LEU A 417 -6.99 -11.64 -3.12
CA LEU A 417 -7.99 -11.66 -4.19
C LEU A 417 -8.61 -13.05 -4.38
N VAL A 418 -7.79 -14.09 -4.46
CA VAL A 418 -8.25 -15.49 -4.59
C VAL A 418 -9.15 -15.87 -3.42
N TYR A 419 -8.76 -15.49 -2.19
CA TYR A 419 -9.56 -15.75 -0.99
C TYR A 419 -10.93 -15.06 -1.04
N VAL A 420 -10.96 -13.76 -1.38
CA VAL A 420 -12.21 -12.99 -1.45
C VAL A 420 -13.14 -13.57 -2.51
N LEU A 421 -12.66 -13.78 -3.75
CA LEU A 421 -13.50 -14.25 -4.86
C LEU A 421 -14.08 -15.66 -4.63
N ARG A 422 -13.42 -16.49 -3.81
CA ARG A 422 -13.89 -17.86 -3.51
C ARG A 422 -14.80 -17.93 -2.29
N THR A 423 -14.61 -17.03 -1.32
CA THR A 423 -15.34 -17.05 -0.04
C THR A 423 -16.58 -16.18 -0.07
N ALA A 424 -16.53 -15.10 -0.86
CA ALA A 424 -17.67 -14.26 -1.18
C ALA A 424 -18.05 -14.48 -2.64
N PRO A 425 -18.79 -15.57 -2.96
CA PRO A 425 -19.23 -15.80 -4.32
C PRO A 425 -20.13 -14.63 -4.74
N SER A 426 -19.62 -13.80 -5.64
CA SER A 426 -20.46 -13.02 -6.54
C SER A 426 -21.28 -14.01 -7.33
N GLU A 427 -22.61 -13.86 -7.35
CA GLU A 427 -23.48 -14.60 -8.26
C GLU A 427 -22.78 -14.73 -9.62
N GLN A 428 -22.65 -15.98 -10.05
CA GLN A 428 -22.42 -16.29 -11.46
C GLN A 428 -23.43 -15.46 -12.23
N THR A 429 -22.91 -14.55 -13.06
CA THR A 429 -23.65 -13.90 -14.13
C THR A 429 -24.65 -14.90 -14.68
N ASP A 430 -25.94 -14.56 -14.57
CA ASP A 430 -27.05 -15.23 -15.22
C ASP A 430 -26.63 -15.61 -16.64
N GLY A 431 -26.25 -16.87 -16.83
CA GLY A 431 -26.52 -17.51 -18.10
C GLY A 431 -28.04 -17.54 -18.23
N PRO A 432 -28.61 -17.30 -19.42
CA PRO A 432 -30.04 -17.32 -19.60
C PRO A 432 -30.56 -18.65 -19.06
N ARG A 433 -31.23 -18.63 -17.92
CA ARG A 433 -32.06 -19.75 -17.49
C ARG A 433 -33.08 -19.86 -18.60
N ALA A 434 -32.87 -20.84 -19.47
CA ALA A 434 -33.87 -21.31 -20.39
C ALA A 434 -35.14 -21.46 -19.57
N SER A 435 -36.10 -20.57 -19.82
CA SER A 435 -37.45 -20.70 -19.31
C SER A 435 -37.98 -22.00 -19.89
N THR A 436 -37.87 -23.09 -19.14
CA THR A 436 -38.69 -24.26 -19.34
C THR A 436 -40.13 -23.80 -19.10
N SER A 437 -40.77 -23.35 -20.17
CA SER A 437 -42.21 -23.19 -20.24
C SER A 437 -42.81 -24.59 -20.11
N THR A 438 -43.09 -25.01 -18.88
CA THR A 438 -44.02 -26.10 -18.61
C THR A 438 -45.40 -25.64 -19.05
N ASN A 439 -45.74 -25.89 -20.31
CA ASN A 439 -47.12 -25.94 -20.77
C ASN A 439 -47.76 -27.17 -20.10
N LEU A 440 -48.44 -26.96 -18.97
CA LEU A 440 -49.39 -27.94 -18.46
C LEU A 440 -50.64 -27.90 -19.36
N PRO A 441 -51.13 -29.05 -19.86
CA PRO A 441 -52.38 -29.08 -20.60
C PRO A 441 -53.54 -28.80 -19.63
N LYS A 442 -54.43 -27.88 -20.02
CA LYS A 442 -55.75 -27.76 -19.40
C LYS A 442 -56.56 -28.99 -19.82
N VAL A 443 -56.91 -29.83 -18.85
CA VAL A 443 -57.95 -30.86 -18.98
C VAL A 443 -59.24 -30.26 -18.38
N PRO A 444 -60.39 -30.33 -19.07
CA PRO A 444 -61.69 -29.96 -18.51
C PRO A 444 -62.18 -30.94 -17.44
#